data_AF-A0A970HW97-F1
#
_entry.id   AF-A0A970HW97-F1
#
_cell.length_a   1.000
_cell.length_b   1.000
_cell.length_c   1.000
_cell.angle_alpha   90.00
_cell.angle_beta   90.00
_cell.angle_gamma   90.00
#
_symmetry.space_group_name_H-M   'P 1'
#
loop_
_entity.id
_entity.type
_entity.pdbx_description
1 polymer ?
#
loop_
_entity_poly.entity_id
_entity_poly.type
_entity_poly.pdbx_seq_one_letter_code
_entity_poly.pdbx_strand_id
1 'polypeptide(L)'
;MDLIAVDSLWADDLRSRIARDLGMPRSHVVFAASHTHFGPESRLGNAAPWSAAHLARLEQMTEAIAQGAARLAQKLAPCSLHVGSENVASQMYNRRLIRPDGTCCTVFRLPPPEENLSFGPVDPRLAVLRLDAANGRPAALATSVGIHPVVGGRDFYAISPDYPAVLRQTLESVYAAPALFFLSTAANVVPVRRGPRERSRIGRTLAGAAIMAAEGAERVEGSINVEWERLDVPRVPPHP
;
A
#
# COMPACT_ATOMS: atom_id res chain seq x y z
N MET A 1 2.28 -5.50 2.49
CA MET A 1 3.41 -5.62 3.45
C MET A 1 3.67 -4.25 4.04
N ASP A 2 3.85 -4.14 5.36
CA ASP A 2 4.11 -2.86 6.02
C ASP A 2 5.60 -2.50 5.97
N LEU A 3 6.08 -2.20 4.76
CA LEU A 3 7.48 -1.87 4.44
C LEU A 3 7.53 -0.64 3.52
N ILE A 4 8.71 -0.04 3.39
CA ILE A 4 8.92 1.06 2.43
C ILE A 4 8.83 0.55 0.99
N ALA A 5 9.45 -0.57 0.68
CA ALA A 5 9.40 -1.16 -0.65
C ALA A 5 9.71 -2.64 -0.55
N VAL A 6 9.53 -3.34 -1.67
CA VAL A 6 10.00 -4.71 -1.87
C VAL A 6 11.03 -4.63 -2.99
N ASP A 7 12.31 -4.90 -2.68
CA ASP A 7 13.34 -4.93 -3.72
C ASP A 7 13.28 -6.23 -4.53
N SER A 8 13.88 -6.22 -5.73
CA SER A 8 13.79 -7.33 -6.67
C SER A 8 14.47 -8.60 -6.18
N LEU A 9 15.61 -8.51 -5.49
CA LEU A 9 16.33 -9.69 -5.01
C LEU A 9 15.50 -10.42 -3.95
N TRP A 10 14.99 -9.67 -2.98
CA TRP A 10 14.14 -10.24 -1.94
C TRP A 10 12.80 -10.73 -2.49
N ALA A 11 12.17 -9.97 -3.40
CA ALA A 11 10.93 -10.39 -4.07
C ALA A 11 11.12 -11.71 -4.84
N ASP A 12 12.24 -11.88 -5.54
CA ASP A 12 12.50 -13.07 -6.34
C ASP A 12 12.70 -14.32 -5.47
N ASP A 13 13.43 -14.22 -4.37
CA ASP A 13 13.57 -15.32 -3.41
C ASP A 13 12.21 -15.70 -2.81
N LEU A 14 11.51 -14.74 -2.20
CA LEU A 14 10.21 -14.97 -1.56
C LEU A 14 9.17 -15.54 -2.54
N ARG A 15 9.14 -15.02 -3.78
CA ARG A 15 8.29 -15.54 -4.86
C ARG A 15 8.61 -16.99 -5.19
N SER A 16 9.89 -17.36 -5.25
CA SER A 16 10.31 -18.74 -5.52
C SER A 16 9.81 -19.70 -4.44
N ARG A 17 9.95 -19.31 -3.17
CA ARG A 17 9.52 -20.11 -2.01
C ARG A 17 8.02 -20.35 -2.05
N ILE A 18 7.22 -19.28 -2.14
CA ILE A 18 5.75 -19.37 -2.18
C ILE A 18 5.27 -20.18 -3.39
N ALA A 19 5.82 -19.90 -4.57
CA ALA A 19 5.42 -20.58 -5.80
C ALA A 19 5.68 -22.10 -5.74
N ARG A 20 6.86 -22.50 -5.25
CA ARG A 20 7.22 -23.89 -5.04
C ARG A 20 6.30 -24.56 -4.02
N ASP A 21 6.11 -23.95 -2.87
CA ASP A 21 5.37 -24.54 -1.74
C ASP A 21 3.87 -24.69 -2.07
N LEU A 22 3.34 -23.85 -2.94
CA LEU A 22 1.94 -23.88 -3.38
C LEU A 22 1.72 -24.52 -4.76
N GLY A 23 2.77 -24.95 -5.45
CA GLY A 23 2.67 -25.54 -6.79
C GLY A 23 2.07 -24.59 -7.85
N MET A 24 2.33 -23.29 -7.77
CA MET A 24 1.80 -22.28 -8.69
C MET A 24 2.90 -21.57 -9.50
N PRO A 25 2.57 -20.96 -10.66
CA PRO A 25 3.53 -20.14 -11.39
C PRO A 25 4.04 -18.97 -10.55
N ARG A 26 5.34 -18.67 -10.65
CA ARG A 26 5.95 -17.53 -9.95
C ARG A 26 5.26 -16.20 -10.28
N SER A 27 4.82 -16.03 -11.52
CA SER A 27 4.10 -14.84 -11.99
C SER A 27 2.79 -14.58 -11.25
N HIS A 28 2.20 -15.58 -10.59
CA HIS A 28 0.95 -15.44 -9.84
C HIS A 28 1.15 -14.87 -8.43
N VAL A 29 2.40 -14.61 -8.01
CA VAL A 29 2.71 -14.05 -6.69
C VAL A 29 3.14 -12.59 -6.83
N VAL A 30 2.23 -11.69 -6.43
CA VAL A 30 2.42 -10.24 -6.42
C VAL A 30 2.66 -9.77 -4.98
N PHE A 31 3.67 -8.92 -4.80
CA PHE A 31 3.92 -8.25 -3.53
C PHE A 31 3.62 -6.77 -3.64
N ALA A 32 3.01 -6.22 -2.60
CA ALA A 32 2.79 -4.79 -2.47
C ALA A 32 3.30 -4.31 -1.10
N ALA A 33 4.09 -3.24 -1.12
CA ALA A 33 4.44 -2.50 0.07
C ALA A 33 3.40 -1.41 0.32
N SER A 34 3.03 -1.17 1.58
CA SER A 34 2.22 0.00 1.94
C SER A 34 2.98 1.31 1.68
N HIS A 35 4.32 1.24 1.58
CA HIS A 35 5.25 2.36 1.49
C HIS A 35 5.32 3.18 2.78
N THR A 36 5.19 2.53 3.92
CA THR A 36 5.48 3.19 5.20
C THR A 36 6.96 3.53 5.28
N HIS A 37 7.26 4.77 5.69
CA HIS A 37 8.63 5.24 5.95
C HIS A 37 9.11 4.87 7.37
N PHE A 38 8.27 4.16 8.12
CA PHE A 38 8.51 3.82 9.53
C PHE A 38 8.65 2.31 9.72
N GLY A 39 8.95 1.56 8.66
CA GLY A 39 9.32 0.15 8.73
C GLY A 39 10.84 -0.04 8.86
N PRO A 40 11.30 -1.23 9.24
CA PRO A 40 12.72 -1.57 9.10
C PRO A 40 13.12 -1.49 7.61
N GLU A 41 14.39 -1.15 7.35
CA GLU A 41 14.94 -1.33 6.01
C GLU A 41 14.92 -2.81 5.65
N SER A 42 14.50 -3.11 4.42
CA SER A 42 14.35 -4.47 3.91
C SER A 42 14.98 -4.65 2.54
N ARG A 43 15.44 -3.56 1.91
CA ARG A 43 16.01 -3.58 0.58
C ARG A 43 17.45 -4.05 0.61
N LEU A 44 17.69 -5.25 0.09
CA LEU A 44 19.03 -5.86 0.07
C LEU A 44 20.03 -5.12 -0.81
N GLY A 45 19.54 -4.43 -1.85
CA GLY A 45 20.37 -3.66 -2.79
C GLY A 45 20.85 -2.29 -2.27
N ASN A 46 20.46 -1.86 -1.06
CA ASN A 46 20.88 -0.58 -0.50
C ASN A 46 22.21 -0.79 0.25
N ALA A 47 23.29 -0.13 -0.20
CA ALA A 47 24.71 -0.45 0.03
C ALA A 47 25.27 -0.32 1.46
N ALA A 48 24.45 -0.35 2.51
CA ALA A 48 24.94 -0.38 3.89
C ALA A 48 25.27 -1.83 4.31
N PRO A 49 26.41 -2.06 5.00
CA PRO A 49 26.69 -3.38 5.56
C PRO A 49 25.70 -3.65 6.70
N TRP A 50 24.72 -4.51 6.44
CA TRP A 50 23.77 -4.96 7.45
C TRP A 50 24.45 -5.86 8.48
N SER A 51 24.08 -5.70 9.75
CA SER A 51 24.54 -6.63 10.79
C SER A 51 23.97 -8.03 10.56
N ALA A 52 24.67 -9.07 11.02
CA ALA A 52 24.18 -10.45 10.96
C ALA A 52 22.79 -10.61 11.61
N ALA A 53 22.53 -9.88 12.70
CA ALA A 53 21.23 -9.86 13.36
C ALA A 53 20.12 -9.27 12.47
N HIS A 54 20.41 -8.23 11.70
CA HIS A 54 19.46 -7.65 10.76
C HIS A 54 19.14 -8.63 9.62
N LEU A 55 20.16 -9.25 9.02
CA LEU A 55 19.97 -10.26 7.98
C LEU A 55 19.16 -11.46 8.48
N ALA A 56 19.45 -11.96 9.68
CA ALA A 56 18.68 -13.02 10.31
C ALA A 56 17.21 -12.62 10.52
N ARG A 57 16.94 -11.35 10.84
CA ARG A 57 15.57 -10.85 11.00
C ARG A 57 14.82 -10.77 9.66
N LEU A 58 15.50 -10.37 8.58
CA LEU A 58 14.92 -10.40 7.23
C LEU A 58 14.61 -11.83 6.78
N GLU A 59 15.49 -12.78 7.06
CA GLU A 59 15.23 -14.20 6.76
C GLU A 59 14.03 -14.74 7.56
N GLN A 60 13.95 -14.45 8.86
CA GLN A 60 12.77 -14.80 9.67
C GLN A 60 11.47 -14.23 9.11
N MET A 61 11.50 -12.98 8.65
CA MET A 61 10.35 -12.34 8.02
C MET A 61 9.96 -13.07 6.72
N THR A 62 10.95 -13.38 5.88
CA THR A 62 10.78 -14.11 4.61
C THR A 62 10.10 -15.45 4.83
N GLU A 63 10.61 -16.23 5.78
CA GLU A 63 10.06 -17.53 6.15
C GLU A 63 8.64 -17.41 6.71
N ALA A 64 8.41 -16.44 7.61
CA ALA A 64 7.08 -16.23 8.18
C ALA A 64 6.02 -15.87 7.12
N ILE A 65 6.40 -15.12 6.09
CA ILE A 65 5.51 -14.78 4.97
C ILE A 65 5.23 -16.01 4.11
N ALA A 66 6.26 -16.78 3.74
CA ALA A 66 6.11 -17.99 2.94
C ALA A 66 5.20 -19.02 3.62
N GLN A 67 5.46 -19.30 4.91
CA GLN A 67 4.60 -20.18 5.70
C GLN A 67 3.19 -19.62 5.90
N GLY A 68 3.06 -18.29 6.01
CA GLY A 68 1.76 -17.62 6.08
C GLY A 68 0.92 -17.88 4.83
N ALA A 69 1.52 -17.77 3.65
CA ALA A 69 0.88 -18.10 2.37
C ALA A 69 0.48 -19.57 2.32
N ALA A 70 1.38 -20.49 2.70
CA ALA A 70 1.09 -21.93 2.78
C ALA A 70 -0.11 -22.26 3.69
N ARG A 71 -0.18 -21.64 4.87
CA ARG A 71 -1.31 -21.82 5.81
C ARG A 71 -2.63 -21.25 5.27
N LEU A 72 -2.59 -20.13 4.55
CA LEU A 72 -3.79 -19.53 3.96
C LEU A 72 -4.31 -20.35 2.78
N ALA A 73 -3.43 -20.97 1.99
CA ALA A 73 -3.82 -21.85 0.89
C ALA A 73 -4.60 -23.09 1.36
N GLN A 74 -4.42 -23.52 2.62
CA GLN A 74 -5.22 -24.61 3.21
C GLN A 74 -6.66 -24.19 3.57
N LYS A 75 -7.00 -22.90 3.42
CA LYS A 75 -8.32 -22.33 3.76
C LYS A 75 -9.05 -21.79 2.53
N LEU A 76 -8.68 -22.24 1.33
CA LEU A 76 -9.36 -21.85 0.10
C LEU A 76 -10.82 -22.26 0.14
N ALA A 77 -11.71 -21.34 -0.20
CA ALA A 77 -13.14 -21.55 -0.27
C ALA A 77 -13.73 -20.71 -1.40
N PRO A 78 -14.87 -21.14 -1.98
CA PRO A 78 -15.60 -20.33 -2.94
C PRO A 78 -15.96 -18.95 -2.37
N CYS A 79 -15.74 -17.91 -3.16
CA CYS A 79 -16.14 -16.54 -2.84
C CYS A 79 -16.60 -15.80 -4.10
N SER A 80 -17.29 -14.69 -3.91
CA SER A 80 -17.63 -13.73 -4.97
C SER A 80 -16.82 -12.46 -4.79
N LEU A 81 -16.42 -11.85 -5.90
CA LEU A 81 -15.70 -10.57 -5.90
C LEU A 81 -16.69 -9.43 -6.11
N HIS A 82 -16.57 -8.39 -5.28
CA HIS A 82 -17.30 -7.14 -5.41
C HIS A 82 -16.32 -5.98 -5.44
N VAL A 83 -16.63 -4.96 -6.25
CA VAL A 83 -15.77 -3.80 -6.44
C VAL A 83 -16.57 -2.52 -6.19
N GLY A 84 -16.01 -1.65 -5.36
CA GLY A 84 -16.57 -0.34 -5.07
C GLY A 84 -15.50 0.73 -4.99
N SER A 85 -15.92 1.99 -5.02
CA SER A 85 -14.98 3.10 -4.92
C SER A 85 -15.61 4.35 -4.31
N GLU A 86 -14.78 5.17 -3.69
CA GLU A 86 -15.17 6.44 -3.10
C GLU A 86 -14.17 7.56 -3.43
N ASN A 87 -14.64 8.80 -3.34
CA ASN A 87 -13.80 9.98 -3.53
C ASN A 87 -13.24 10.47 -2.18
N VAL A 88 -11.91 10.51 -2.07
CA VAL A 88 -11.20 10.96 -0.86
C VAL A 88 -10.24 12.13 -1.15
N ALA A 89 -10.56 12.97 -2.15
CA ALA A 89 -9.77 14.15 -2.54
C ALA A 89 -9.40 15.04 -1.34
N SER A 90 -10.33 15.19 -0.39
CA SER A 90 -10.15 16.02 0.82
C SER A 90 -9.04 15.55 1.76
N GLN A 91 -8.51 14.34 1.59
CA GLN A 91 -7.45 13.77 2.43
C GLN A 91 -6.06 13.87 1.80
N MET A 92 -5.95 14.38 0.58
CA MET A 92 -4.72 14.37 -0.18
C MET A 92 -4.43 15.70 -0.88
N TYR A 93 -3.15 15.97 -1.15
CA TYR A 93 -2.75 17.02 -2.08
C TYR A 93 -1.48 16.60 -2.81
N ASN A 94 -1.28 17.16 -4.00
CA ASN A 94 -0.04 17.00 -4.72
C ASN A 94 1.04 17.92 -4.13
N ARG A 95 2.16 17.38 -3.68
CA ARG A 95 3.27 18.14 -3.10
C ARG A 95 4.08 18.95 -4.12
N ARG A 96 3.77 18.88 -5.42
CA ARG A 96 4.41 19.67 -6.48
C ARG A 96 3.63 20.97 -6.65
N LEU A 97 4.03 21.98 -5.88
CA LEU A 97 3.52 23.34 -5.98
C LEU A 97 4.08 24.00 -7.24
N ILE A 98 3.21 24.62 -8.03
CA ILE A 98 3.55 25.43 -9.20
C ILE A 98 3.22 26.89 -8.87
N ARG A 99 4.24 27.75 -8.98
CA ARG A 99 4.11 29.20 -8.76
C ARG A 99 3.64 29.93 -10.03
N PRO A 100 3.20 31.18 -9.91
CA PRO A 100 2.79 32.00 -11.07
C PRO A 100 3.88 32.18 -12.14
N ASP A 101 5.15 32.12 -11.74
CA ASP A 101 6.32 32.18 -12.64
C ASP A 101 6.61 30.85 -13.37
N GLY A 102 5.77 29.82 -13.18
CA GLY A 102 5.92 28.49 -13.75
C GLY A 102 6.90 27.58 -13.00
N THR A 103 7.57 28.07 -11.95
CA THR A 103 8.50 27.23 -11.17
C THR A 103 7.77 26.17 -10.37
N CYS A 104 8.33 24.96 -10.33
CA CYS A 104 7.77 23.83 -9.60
C CYS A 104 8.67 23.42 -8.42
N CYS A 105 8.14 23.41 -7.20
CA CYS A 105 8.87 22.97 -6.01
C CYS A 105 8.10 21.92 -5.19
N THR A 106 8.83 21.11 -4.43
CA THR A 106 8.22 20.17 -3.47
C THR A 106 7.87 20.91 -2.18
N VAL A 107 6.61 20.81 -1.73
CA VAL A 107 6.16 21.31 -0.42
C VAL A 107 5.71 20.16 0.49
N PHE A 108 6.24 20.08 1.70
CA PHE A 108 5.90 18.99 2.64
C PHE A 108 4.70 19.29 3.53
N ARG A 109 4.28 20.55 3.55
CA ARG A 109 3.08 21.08 4.19
C ARG A 109 2.42 22.05 3.21
N LEU A 110 1.10 22.14 3.26
CA LEU A 110 0.39 23.17 2.51
C LEU A 110 0.89 24.55 2.98
N PRO A 111 1.27 25.44 2.05
CA PRO A 111 1.60 26.81 2.40
C PRO A 111 0.34 27.54 2.89
N PRO A 112 0.49 28.70 3.55
CA PRO A 112 -0.61 29.63 3.73
C PRO A 112 -1.30 29.92 2.37
N PRO A 113 -2.60 30.26 2.35
CA PRO A 113 -3.26 30.67 1.12
C PRO A 113 -2.53 31.85 0.48
N GLU A 114 -2.08 31.68 -0.76
CA GLU A 114 -1.50 32.73 -1.61
C GLU A 114 -2.23 32.70 -2.95
N GLU A 115 -2.39 33.87 -3.58
CA GLU A 115 -3.07 33.96 -4.87
C GLU A 115 -2.30 33.21 -5.97
N ASN A 116 -3.04 32.59 -6.88
CA ASN A 116 -2.51 31.95 -8.09
C ASN A 116 -1.53 30.79 -7.84
N LEU A 117 -1.56 30.17 -6.66
CA LEU A 117 -0.91 28.87 -6.45
C LEU A 117 -1.70 27.76 -7.13
N SER A 118 -1.00 26.88 -7.84
CA SER A 118 -1.59 25.65 -8.38
C SER A 118 -0.78 24.43 -7.96
N PHE A 119 -1.45 23.29 -7.92
CA PHE A 119 -0.84 22.00 -7.57
C PHE A 119 -1.04 21.04 -8.72
N GLY A 120 -0.12 20.07 -8.84
CA GLY A 120 -0.31 18.96 -9.77
C GLY A 120 -1.59 18.16 -9.48
N PRO A 121 -2.03 17.31 -10.41
CA PRO A 121 -3.25 16.52 -10.24
C PRO A 121 -3.12 15.50 -9.11
N VAL A 122 -4.27 15.03 -8.63
CA VAL A 122 -4.38 13.89 -7.71
C VAL A 122 -5.38 12.88 -8.29
N ASP A 123 -5.18 11.58 -8.04
CA ASP A 123 -6.24 10.57 -8.21
C ASP A 123 -7.02 10.48 -6.88
N PRO A 124 -8.24 11.01 -6.80
CA PRO A 124 -9.00 11.04 -5.56
C PRO A 124 -9.65 9.70 -5.22
N ARG A 125 -9.54 8.69 -6.09
CA ARG A 125 -10.24 7.42 -5.94
C ARG A 125 -9.59 6.55 -4.86
N LEU A 126 -10.42 6.18 -3.89
CA LEU A 126 -10.20 5.02 -3.04
C LEU A 126 -11.01 3.86 -3.63
N ALA A 127 -10.36 2.74 -3.93
CA ALA A 127 -11.02 1.54 -4.44
C ALA A 127 -11.04 0.44 -3.37
N VAL A 128 -12.09 -0.36 -3.34
CA VAL A 128 -12.23 -1.54 -2.48
C VAL A 128 -12.54 -2.76 -3.34
N LEU A 129 -11.79 -3.83 -3.12
CA LEU A 129 -12.16 -5.18 -3.51
C LEU A 129 -12.70 -5.88 -2.27
N ARG A 130 -13.93 -6.37 -2.31
CA ARG A 130 -14.57 -7.15 -1.23
C ARG A 130 -14.79 -8.56 -1.73
N LEU A 131 -14.28 -9.54 -0.99
CA LEU A 131 -14.51 -10.96 -1.26
C LEU A 131 -15.58 -11.44 -0.30
N ASP A 132 -16.73 -11.89 -0.80
CA ASP A 132 -17.80 -12.44 0.03
C ASP A 132 -17.79 -13.97 -0.03
N ALA A 133 -17.79 -14.61 1.14
CA ALA A 133 -17.92 -16.07 1.25
C ALA A 133 -19.32 -16.53 0.80
N ALA A 134 -19.49 -17.84 0.62
CA ALA A 134 -20.78 -18.45 0.26
C ALA A 134 -21.94 -18.13 1.22
N ASN A 135 -21.65 -17.74 2.47
CA ASN A 135 -22.65 -17.32 3.46
C ASN A 135 -23.01 -15.81 3.37
N GLY A 136 -22.52 -15.11 2.34
CA GLY A 136 -22.78 -13.69 2.11
C GLY A 136 -21.98 -12.73 3.01
N ARG A 137 -21.13 -13.23 3.92
CA ARG A 137 -20.28 -12.38 4.76
C ARG A 137 -18.93 -12.11 4.09
N PRO A 138 -18.34 -10.93 4.28
CA PRO A 138 -16.99 -10.65 3.81
C PRO A 138 -15.98 -11.66 4.36
N ALA A 139 -15.22 -12.27 3.47
CA ALA A 139 -14.09 -13.14 3.75
C ALA A 139 -12.76 -12.38 3.79
N ALA A 140 -12.63 -11.33 2.98
CA ALA A 140 -11.51 -10.40 3.00
C ALA A 140 -11.86 -9.10 2.27
N LEU A 141 -11.13 -8.03 2.59
CA LEU A 141 -11.20 -6.76 1.88
C LEU A 141 -9.80 -6.33 1.44
N ALA A 142 -9.68 -5.66 0.31
CA ALA A 142 -8.47 -4.98 -0.11
C ALA A 142 -8.80 -3.54 -0.50
N THR A 143 -8.12 -2.58 0.11
CA THR A 143 -8.28 -1.15 -0.20
C THR A 143 -7.09 -0.64 -0.99
N SER A 144 -7.33 0.23 -1.99
CA SER A 144 -6.29 0.96 -2.69
C SER A 144 -6.54 2.46 -2.71
N VAL A 145 -5.51 3.24 -2.40
CA VAL A 145 -5.58 4.71 -2.42
C VAL A 145 -4.20 5.32 -2.65
N GLY A 146 -4.15 6.45 -3.35
CA GLY A 146 -2.91 7.13 -3.75
C GLY A 146 -2.35 8.13 -2.73
N ILE A 147 -2.25 7.78 -1.44
CA ILE A 147 -1.74 8.72 -0.40
C ILE A 147 -0.46 8.19 0.23
N HIS A 148 0.64 8.93 0.14
CA HIS A 148 1.93 8.50 0.69
C HIS A 148 1.88 8.33 2.23
N PRO A 149 2.23 7.17 2.83
CA PRO A 149 2.20 6.98 4.29
C PRO A 149 3.40 7.61 5.01
N VAL A 150 3.31 8.94 5.19
CA VAL A 150 4.34 9.79 5.82
C VAL A 150 3.75 10.72 6.89
N VAL A 151 2.70 10.27 7.56
CA VAL A 151 1.96 11.10 8.52
C VAL A 151 2.79 11.36 9.78
N GLY A 152 3.64 10.42 10.17
CA GLY A 152 4.58 10.57 11.29
C GLY A 152 5.56 11.74 11.16
N GLY A 153 5.86 12.21 9.96
CA GLY A 153 6.87 13.25 9.73
C GLY A 153 8.31 12.74 9.89
N ARG A 154 9.29 13.65 9.89
CA ARG A 154 10.73 13.29 9.91
C ARG A 154 11.24 12.85 11.29
N ASP A 155 10.57 13.28 12.35
CA ASP A 155 11.06 13.11 13.73
C ASP A 155 10.40 11.93 14.46
N PHE A 156 9.74 11.05 13.71
CA PHE A 156 9.10 9.85 14.26
C PHE A 156 9.98 8.62 14.05
N TYR A 157 10.53 8.08 15.14
CA TYR A 157 11.55 7.02 15.14
C TYR A 157 11.03 5.65 15.62
N ALA A 158 9.72 5.47 15.77
CA ALA A 158 9.15 4.17 16.13
C ALA A 158 8.75 3.36 14.90
N ILE A 159 8.80 2.03 15.02
CA ILE A 159 8.29 1.15 13.97
C ILE A 159 6.78 1.35 13.83
N SER A 160 6.31 1.66 12.63
CA SER A 160 4.90 1.88 12.37
C SER A 160 4.50 1.54 10.93
N PRO A 161 3.34 0.89 10.75
CA PRO A 161 2.68 0.77 9.45
C PRO A 161 1.99 2.07 8.97
N ASP A 162 2.07 3.17 9.73
CA ASP A 162 1.40 4.47 9.50
C ASP A 162 -0.15 4.33 9.42
N TYR A 163 -0.84 5.26 8.75
CA TYR A 163 -2.29 5.26 8.60
C TYR A 163 -2.87 3.98 7.94
N PRO A 164 -2.17 3.26 7.04
CA PRO A 164 -2.68 2.01 6.49
C PRO A 164 -3.10 0.98 7.54
N ALA A 165 -2.44 0.91 8.70
CA ALA A 165 -2.87 -0.03 9.74
C ALA A 165 -4.15 0.42 10.43
N VAL A 166 -4.31 1.71 10.71
CA VAL A 166 -5.54 2.21 11.32
C VAL A 166 -6.72 1.95 10.38
N LEU A 167 -6.52 2.13 9.07
CA LEU A 167 -7.51 1.78 8.05
C LEU A 167 -7.86 0.29 8.12
N ARG A 168 -6.86 -0.60 8.01
CA ARG A 168 -7.07 -2.05 8.04
C ARG A 168 -7.74 -2.53 9.32
N GLN A 169 -7.25 -2.11 10.49
CA GLN A 169 -7.81 -2.48 11.79
C GLN A 169 -9.26 -2.04 11.96
N THR A 170 -9.63 -0.87 11.43
CA THR A 170 -11.02 -0.39 11.46
C THR A 170 -11.90 -1.28 10.59
N LEU A 171 -11.47 -1.61 9.37
CA LEU A 171 -12.21 -2.54 8.49
C LEU A 171 -12.32 -3.94 9.09
N GLU A 172 -11.23 -4.46 9.66
CA GLU A 172 -11.19 -5.76 10.34
C GLU A 172 -12.16 -5.81 11.51
N SER A 173 -12.30 -4.71 12.25
CA SER A 173 -13.25 -4.61 13.36
C SER A 173 -14.70 -4.55 12.90
N VAL A 174 -14.99 -3.87 11.79
CA VAL A 174 -16.35 -3.74 11.25
C VAL A 174 -16.83 -5.03 10.58
N TYR A 175 -15.97 -5.65 9.76
CA TYR A 175 -16.36 -6.80 8.94
C TYR A 175 -15.99 -8.15 9.53
N ALA A 176 -15.23 -8.18 10.63
CA ALA A 176 -14.66 -9.41 11.21
C ALA A 176 -13.90 -10.25 10.17
N ALA A 177 -13.22 -9.57 9.24
CA ALA A 177 -12.51 -10.17 8.11
C ALA A 177 -11.16 -9.46 7.88
N PRO A 178 -10.12 -10.18 7.42
CA PRO A 178 -8.81 -9.58 7.13
C PRO A 178 -8.92 -8.46 6.10
N ALA A 179 -8.18 -7.37 6.32
CA ALA A 179 -8.11 -6.25 5.39
C ALA A 179 -6.68 -6.06 4.85
N LEU A 180 -6.55 -5.84 3.55
CA LEU A 180 -5.31 -5.55 2.85
C LEU A 180 -5.27 -4.09 2.40
N PHE A 181 -4.06 -3.56 2.26
CA PHE A 181 -3.82 -2.21 1.75
C PHE A 181 -2.84 -2.26 0.58
N PHE A 182 -3.20 -1.61 -0.52
CA PHE A 182 -2.38 -1.41 -1.71
C PHE A 182 -2.19 0.08 -1.95
N LEU A 183 -0.95 0.53 -1.97
CA LEU A 183 -0.68 1.91 -2.36
C LEU A 183 -0.92 2.08 -3.87
N SER A 184 -1.72 3.07 -4.24
CA SER A 184 -1.89 3.48 -5.65
C SER A 184 -0.82 4.51 -6.04
N THR A 185 -1.05 5.32 -7.06
CA THR A 185 -0.12 6.33 -7.59
C THR A 185 0.09 7.50 -6.61
N ALA A 186 0.98 7.31 -5.64
CA ALA A 186 1.17 8.21 -4.50
C ALA A 186 2.52 8.96 -4.48
N ALA A 187 3.28 8.96 -5.58
CA ALA A 187 4.66 9.48 -5.60
C ALA A 187 4.74 10.95 -5.20
N ASN A 188 3.86 11.78 -5.77
CA ASN A 188 3.74 13.21 -5.50
C ASN A 188 2.51 13.54 -4.65
N VAL A 189 1.77 12.56 -4.15
CA VAL A 189 0.51 12.79 -3.41
C VAL A 189 0.67 12.42 -1.95
N VAL A 190 0.47 13.38 -1.05
CA VAL A 190 0.73 13.24 0.39
C VAL A 190 -0.51 13.58 1.21
N PRO A 191 -0.60 13.15 2.49
CA PRO A 191 -1.72 13.49 3.34
C PRO A 191 -1.77 14.99 3.63
N VAL A 192 -2.98 15.57 3.61
CA VAL A 192 -3.23 17.00 3.91
C VAL A 192 -2.74 17.43 5.29
N ARG A 193 -2.71 16.51 6.26
CA ARG A 193 -2.29 16.78 7.63
C ARG A 193 -1.31 15.73 8.10
N ARG A 194 -0.38 16.14 8.97
CA ARG A 194 0.66 15.29 9.57
C ARG A 194 0.79 15.60 11.06
N GLY A 195 1.25 14.62 11.82
CA GLY A 195 1.47 14.77 13.26
C GLY A 195 0.91 13.62 14.09
N PRO A 196 1.08 13.68 15.43
CA PRO A 196 0.83 12.56 16.32
C PRO A 196 -0.59 11.97 16.24
N ARG A 197 -1.62 12.83 16.10
CA ARG A 197 -3.02 12.40 16.04
C ARG A 197 -3.52 12.14 14.62
N GLU A 198 -2.76 12.58 13.61
CA GLU A 198 -3.22 12.58 12.23
C GLU A 198 -3.23 11.19 11.61
N ARG A 199 -2.39 10.27 12.09
CA ARG A 199 -2.38 8.86 11.64
C ARG A 199 -3.74 8.21 11.90
N SER A 200 -4.21 8.37 13.14
CA SER A 200 -5.51 7.85 13.54
C SER A 200 -6.64 8.56 12.82
N ARG A 201 -6.56 9.89 12.65
CA ARG A 201 -7.58 10.68 11.94
C ARG A 201 -7.71 10.19 10.49
N ILE A 202 -6.66 10.27 9.69
CA ILE A 202 -6.73 9.94 8.27
C ILE A 202 -7.04 8.46 8.06
N GLY A 203 -6.46 7.56 8.87
CA GLY A 203 -6.76 6.13 8.79
C GLY A 203 -8.25 5.83 9.02
N ARG A 204 -8.88 6.45 10.02
CA ARG A 204 -10.33 6.32 10.27
C ARG A 204 -11.17 6.98 9.18
N THR A 205 -10.76 8.15 8.68
CA THR A 205 -11.47 8.81 7.58
C THR A 205 -11.47 7.94 6.32
N LEU A 206 -10.31 7.39 5.96
CA LEU A 206 -10.19 6.49 4.82
C LEU A 206 -10.91 5.16 5.06
N ALA A 207 -10.95 4.65 6.30
CA ALA A 207 -11.77 3.49 6.64
C ALA A 207 -13.27 3.77 6.45
N GLY A 208 -13.76 4.95 6.86
CA GLY A 208 -15.14 5.36 6.60
C GLY A 208 -15.49 5.38 5.11
N ALA A 209 -14.60 5.95 4.28
CA ALA A 209 -14.75 5.90 2.83
C ALA A 209 -14.68 4.47 2.28
N ALA A 210 -13.78 3.63 2.80
CA ALA A 210 -13.69 2.23 2.39
C ALA A 210 -14.94 1.43 2.80
N ILE A 211 -15.58 1.74 3.92
CA ILE A 211 -16.86 1.14 4.32
C ILE A 211 -17.96 1.56 3.34
N MET A 212 -18.09 2.84 3.02
CA MET A 212 -19.07 3.30 2.01
C MET A 212 -18.84 2.62 0.65
N ALA A 213 -17.59 2.57 0.19
CA ALA A 213 -17.20 1.85 -1.03
C ALA A 213 -17.55 0.36 -0.95
N ALA A 214 -17.30 -0.29 0.19
CA ALA A 214 -17.57 -1.70 0.37
C ALA A 214 -19.07 -2.01 0.41
N GLU A 215 -19.89 -1.20 1.08
CA GLU A 215 -21.35 -1.37 1.14
C GLU A 215 -22.02 -1.10 -0.21
N GLY A 216 -21.48 -0.18 -1.00
CA GLY A 216 -21.91 0.11 -2.37
C GLY A 216 -21.23 -0.74 -3.44
N ALA A 217 -20.41 -1.73 -3.08
CA ALA A 217 -19.66 -2.52 -4.05
C ALA A 217 -20.58 -3.42 -4.89
N GLU A 218 -20.31 -3.48 -6.19
CA GLU A 218 -21.06 -4.30 -7.13
C GLU A 218 -20.33 -5.61 -7.42
N ARG A 219 -21.09 -6.70 -7.54
CA ARG A 219 -20.54 -8.01 -7.89
C ARG A 219 -19.95 -7.98 -9.29
N VAL A 220 -18.74 -8.52 -9.42
CA VAL A 220 -18.05 -8.67 -10.71
C VAL A 220 -18.04 -10.15 -11.11
N GLU A 221 -18.43 -10.41 -12.35
CA GLU A 221 -18.33 -11.72 -12.99
C GLU A 221 -17.18 -11.72 -13.99
N GLY A 222 -16.43 -12.82 -14.07
CA GLY A 222 -15.34 -12.97 -15.03
C GLY A 222 -14.29 -13.99 -14.64
N SER A 223 -13.22 -14.04 -15.43
CA SER A 223 -12.04 -14.87 -15.16
C SER A 223 -10.89 -14.02 -14.64
N ILE A 224 -10.13 -14.56 -13.69
CA ILE A 224 -8.86 -13.96 -13.27
C ILE A 224 -7.78 -14.40 -14.27
N ASN A 225 -7.10 -13.44 -14.88
CA ASN A 225 -5.91 -13.68 -15.70
C ASN A 225 -4.71 -12.98 -15.07
N VAL A 226 -3.51 -13.54 -15.28
CA VAL A 226 -2.25 -12.96 -14.80
C VAL A 226 -1.26 -12.92 -15.96
N GLU A 227 -0.83 -11.72 -16.30
CA GLU A 227 0.25 -11.48 -17.25
C GLU A 227 1.44 -10.88 -16.53
N TRP A 228 2.63 -11.33 -16.89
CA TRP A 228 3.87 -10.88 -16.29
C TRP A 228 4.98 -10.89 -17.33
N GLU A 229 5.75 -9.79 -17.35
CA GLU A 229 6.91 -9.64 -18.19
C GLU A 229 8.02 -8.93 -17.40
N ARG A 230 9.27 -9.35 -17.62
CA ARG A 230 10.45 -8.64 -17.11
C ARG A 230 11.01 -7.77 -18.21
N LEU A 231 10.97 -6.46 -17.99
CA LEU A 231 11.54 -5.47 -18.89
C LEU A 231 12.90 -4.97 -18.38
N ASP A 232 13.92 -5.00 -19.23
CA ASP A 232 15.21 -4.40 -18.94
C ASP A 232 15.13 -2.89 -19.21
N VAL A 233 15.02 -2.10 -18.14
CA VAL A 233 15.00 -0.64 -18.23
C VAL A 233 16.44 -0.11 -18.30
N PRO A 234 16.79 0.75 -19.28
CA PRO A 234 18.12 1.34 -19.37
C PRO A 234 18.48 2.07 -18.06
N ARG A 235 19.73 1.91 -17.60
CA ARG A 235 20.24 2.75 -16.51
C ARG A 235 20.32 4.19 -17.02
N VAL A 236 19.48 5.07 -16.50
CA VAL A 236 19.64 6.51 -16.70
C VAL A 236 20.83 6.94 -15.84
N PRO A 237 21.92 7.48 -16.42
CA PRO A 237 23.00 8.05 -15.62
C PRO A 237 22.43 9.13 -14.70
N PRO A 238 22.94 9.29 -13.46
CA PRO A 238 22.48 10.35 -12.58
C PRO A 238 22.55 11.68 -13.32
N HIS A 239 21.48 12.47 -13.27
CA HIS A 239 21.53 13.84 -13.79
C HIS A 239 22.67 14.59 -13.06
N PRO A 240 23.52 15.32 -13.79
CA PRO A 240 24.64 16.07 -13.20
C PRO A 240 24.17 17.12 -12.19
#